data_AF-A0A7X1PK53-F1
#
_entry.id   AF-A0A7X1PK53-F1
#
_cell.length_a   1.000
_cell.length_b   1.000
_cell.length_c   1.000
_cell.angle_alpha   90.00
_cell.angle_beta   90.00
_cell.angle_gamma   90.00
#
_symmetry.space_group_name_H-M   'P 1'
#
loop_
_entity.id
_entity.type
_entity.pdbx_description
1 polymer ?
#
loop_
_entity_poly.entity_id
_entity_poly.type
_entity_poly.pdbx_seq_one_letter_code
_entity_poly.pdbx_strand_id
1 'polypeptide(L)'
;MGVAFGLFVPGPGYAAIQEQVRACAGNDQGAFKLTVQGAGPQQIRAAGLCILDYSADAGIDAMEVHVLGIESPTYDELFPKHVLAYERQFAPSTTGS
;
A
#
# COMPACT_ATOMS: atom_id res chain seq x y z
N MET A 1 -6.04 5.78 -10.27
CA MET A 1 -5.99 4.91 -9.06
C MET A 1 -4.61 5.04 -8.46
N GLY A 2 -4.53 5.24 -7.15
CA GLY A 2 -3.26 5.49 -6.46
C GLY A 2 -2.63 4.23 -5.86
N VAL A 3 -1.40 4.36 -5.39
CA VAL A 3 -0.67 3.30 -4.69
C VAL A 3 -0.06 3.85 -3.39
N ALA A 4 -0.03 3.02 -2.36
CA ALA A 4 0.64 3.35 -1.11
C ALA A 4 1.50 2.16 -0.66
N PHE A 5 2.69 2.45 -0.14
CA PHE A 5 3.58 1.45 0.43
C PHE A 5 4.30 2.03 1.65
N GLY A 6 4.75 1.16 2.54
CA GLY A 6 5.53 1.56 3.70
C GLY A 6 5.84 0.39 4.62
N LEU A 7 6.54 0.71 5.71
CA LEU A 7 6.91 -0.25 6.74
C LEU A 7 5.69 -0.99 7.28
N PHE A 8 5.75 -2.32 7.26
CA PHE A 8 4.75 -3.15 7.92
C PHE A 8 5.20 -3.47 9.34
N VAL A 9 4.40 -3.04 10.32
CA VAL A 9 4.62 -3.36 11.73
C VAL A 9 3.69 -4.53 12.10
N PRO A 10 4.22 -5.76 12.31
CA PRO A 10 3.39 -6.93 12.52
C PRO A 10 2.67 -6.87 13.87
N GLY A 11 1.35 -7.01 13.85
CA GLY A 11 0.55 -7.28 15.04
C GLY A 11 0.63 -8.76 15.45
N PRO A 12 0.10 -9.13 16.64
CA PRO A 12 0.19 -10.50 17.15
C PRO A 12 -0.39 -11.58 16.23
N GLY A 13 -1.43 -11.25 15.45
CA GLY A 13 -2.06 -12.20 14.52
C GLY A 13 -1.21 -12.56 13.30
N TYR A 14 -0.17 -11.77 13.00
CA TYR A 14 0.66 -11.98 11.80
C TYR A 14 1.47 -13.28 11.87
N ALA A 15 1.91 -13.69 13.07
CA ALA A 15 2.68 -14.93 13.27
C ALA A 15 1.94 -16.18 12.75
N ALA A 16 0.60 -16.16 12.69
CA ALA A 16 -0.19 -17.29 12.20
C ALA A 16 -0.11 -17.47 10.67
N ILE A 17 0.26 -16.42 9.93
CA ILE A 17 0.34 -16.42 8.46
C ILE A 17 1.74 -16.09 7.92
N GLN A 18 2.69 -15.78 8.81
CA GLN A 18 4.00 -15.24 8.45
C GLN A 18 4.78 -16.14 7.48
N GLU A 19 4.85 -17.45 7.76
CA GLU A 19 5.57 -18.39 6.90
C GLU A 19 4.92 -18.52 5.51
N GLN A 20 3.58 -18.48 5.45
CA GLN A 20 2.86 -18.49 4.18
C GLN A 20 3.09 -17.18 3.40
N VAL A 21 3.12 -16.04 4.09
CA VAL A 21 3.43 -14.75 3.47
C VAL A 21 4.84 -14.73 2.89
N ARG A 22 5.83 -15.24 3.65
CA ARG A 22 7.22 -15.39 3.17
C ARG A 22 7.32 -16.33 1.96
N ALA A 23 6.62 -17.46 1.99
CA ALA A 23 6.58 -18.40 0.85
C ALA A 23 5.94 -17.79 -0.40
N CYS A 24 5.07 -16.79 -0.23
CA CYS A 24 4.40 -16.06 -1.32
C CYS A 24 4.99 -14.66 -1.56
N ALA A 25 6.15 -14.31 -0.99
CA ALA A 25 6.74 -12.98 -1.14
C ALA A 25 7.00 -12.67 -2.62
N GLY A 26 6.36 -11.62 -3.15
CA GLY A 26 6.41 -11.24 -4.56
C GLY A 26 5.45 -11.98 -5.50
N ASN A 27 4.61 -12.89 -4.99
CA ASN A 27 3.57 -13.61 -5.73
C ASN A 27 2.16 -13.20 -5.30
N ASP A 28 1.12 -13.76 -5.95
CA ASP A 28 -0.27 -13.50 -5.62
C ASP A 28 -0.61 -13.90 -4.17
N GLN A 29 -1.14 -12.94 -3.41
CA GLN A 29 -1.56 -13.10 -2.01
C GLN A 29 -3.10 -13.10 -1.87
N GLY A 30 -3.85 -13.27 -2.96
CA GLY A 30 -5.32 -13.24 -2.97
C GLY A 30 -6.02 -14.31 -2.11
N ALA A 31 -5.30 -15.35 -1.68
CA ALA A 31 -5.78 -16.38 -0.75
C ALA A 31 -5.94 -15.85 0.69
N PHE A 32 -5.14 -14.86 1.09
CA PHE A 32 -5.16 -14.31 2.46
C PHE A 32 -6.36 -13.40 2.73
N LYS A 33 -7.09 -12.98 1.67
CA LYS A 33 -8.24 -12.07 1.78
C LYS A 33 -7.94 -10.82 2.63
N LEU A 34 -6.75 -10.27 2.44
CA LEU A 34 -6.29 -9.09 3.15
C LEU A 34 -7.24 -7.92 2.89
N THR A 35 -7.48 -7.13 3.93
CA THR A 35 -8.22 -5.87 3.86
C THR A 35 -7.38 -4.79 4.51
N VAL A 36 -7.59 -3.53 4.09
CA VAL A 36 -6.90 -2.37 4.67
C VAL A 36 -7.93 -1.41 5.24
N GLN A 37 -7.65 -0.87 6.41
CA GLN A 37 -8.47 0.12 7.09
C GLN A 37 -7.65 1.39 7.31
N GLY A 38 -8.30 2.54 7.17
CA GLY A 38 -7.70 3.82 7.56
C GLY A 38 -7.73 4.02 9.08
N ALA A 39 -7.39 5.23 9.53
CA ALA A 39 -7.51 5.60 10.94
C ALA A 39 -8.97 5.68 11.45
N GLY A 40 -9.95 5.64 10.54
CA GLY A 40 -11.37 5.58 10.87
C GLY A 40 -11.98 4.19 10.63
N PRO A 41 -13.29 4.02 10.86
CA PRO A 41 -13.97 2.72 10.70
C PRO A 41 -14.11 2.26 9.24
N GLN A 42 -13.63 3.04 8.28
CA GLN A 42 -13.83 2.79 6.86
C GLN A 42 -12.72 1.92 6.29
N GLN A 43 -13.13 0.80 5.69
CA GLN A 43 -12.24 -0.02 4.86
C GLN A 43 -11.87 0.73 3.58
N ILE A 44 -10.58 0.76 3.27
CA ILE A 44 -10.06 1.34 2.04
C ILE A 44 -10.31 0.35 0.90
N ARG A 45 -10.95 0.80 -0.17
CA ARG A 45 -11.12 0.02 -1.40
C ARG A 45 -9.83 0.10 -2.23
N ALA A 46 -9.25 -1.07 -2.47
CA ALA A 46 -8.02 -1.24 -3.23
C ALA A 46 -8.14 -2.48 -4.14
N ALA A 47 -7.46 -2.44 -5.28
CA ALA A 47 -7.41 -3.56 -6.22
C ALA A 47 -6.54 -4.72 -5.70
N GLY A 48 -5.53 -4.42 -4.88
CA GLY A 48 -4.63 -5.44 -4.34
C GLY A 48 -3.96 -5.01 -3.04
N LEU A 49 -3.66 -5.99 -2.21
CA LEU A 49 -2.89 -5.85 -0.99
C LEU A 49 -1.86 -6.98 -0.94
N CYS A 50 -0.63 -6.66 -0.58
CA CYS A 50 0.37 -7.68 -0.26
C CYS A 50 1.31 -7.22 0.85
N ILE A 51 1.83 -8.20 1.59
CA ILE A 51 2.88 -8.01 2.58
C ILE A 51 4.16 -8.64 2.01
N LEU A 52 5.23 -7.86 1.98
CA LEU A 52 6.57 -8.33 1.65
C LEU A 52 7.29 -8.56 2.97
N ASP A 53 7.70 -9.79 3.24
CA ASP A 53 8.38 -10.16 4.48
C ASP A 53 9.73 -10.79 4.15
N TYR A 54 10.78 -9.97 4.26
CA TYR A 54 12.17 -10.40 4.14
C TYR A 54 12.86 -10.45 5.51
N SER A 55 12.08 -10.50 6.60
CA SER A 55 12.64 -10.37 7.95
C SER A 55 13.52 -11.53 8.38
N ALA A 56 13.38 -12.70 7.73
CA ALA A 56 14.28 -13.83 7.92
C ALA A 56 15.70 -13.55 7.42
N ASP A 57 15.84 -12.76 6.35
CA ASP A 57 17.12 -12.51 5.66
C ASP A 57 17.73 -11.16 6.05
N ALA A 58 16.90 -10.15 6.28
CA ALA A 58 17.32 -8.75 6.43
C ALA A 58 16.85 -8.08 7.74
N GLY A 59 16.25 -8.84 8.66
CA GLY A 59 15.82 -8.37 9.98
C GLY A 59 14.42 -7.75 10.00
N ILE A 60 13.92 -7.43 11.19
CA ILE A 60 12.49 -7.10 11.39
C ILE A 60 12.01 -5.86 10.62
N ASP A 61 12.92 -4.94 10.30
CA ASP A 61 12.60 -3.72 9.54
C ASP A 61 12.48 -3.98 8.03
N ALA A 62 12.80 -5.19 7.56
CA ALA A 62 12.68 -5.61 6.17
C ALA A 62 11.29 -6.18 5.84
N MET A 63 10.25 -5.50 6.34
CA MET A 63 8.86 -5.86 6.09
C MET A 63 8.10 -4.66 5.53
N GLU A 64 7.41 -4.84 4.41
CA GLU A 64 6.64 -3.78 3.76
C GLU A 64 5.20 -4.22 3.49
N VAL A 65 4.28 -3.25 3.50
CA VAL A 65 2.90 -3.45 3.04
C VAL A 65 2.66 -2.60 1.81
N HIS A 66 2.07 -3.19 0.78
CA HIS A 66 1.71 -2.53 -0.45
C HIS A 66 0.20 -2.54 -0.62
N VAL A 67 -0.38 -1.38 -0.88
CA VAL A 67 -1.79 -1.19 -1.20
C VAL A 67 -1.88 -0.63 -2.61
N LEU A 68 -2.43 -1.43 -3.52
CA LEU A 68 -2.42 -1.20 -4.95
C LEU A 68 -3.80 -0.80 -5.45
N GLY A 69 -3.87 0.26 -6.26
CA GLY A 69 -5.10 0.67 -6.91
C GLY A 69 -6.14 1.19 -5.93
N ILE A 70 -5.75 2.12 -5.05
CA ILE A 70 -6.69 2.83 -4.17
C ILE A 70 -7.55 3.75 -5.03
N GLU A 71 -8.87 3.67 -4.84
CA GLU A 71 -9.86 4.46 -5.59
C GLU A 71 -9.94 5.91 -5.09
N SER A 72 -10.24 6.84 -6.00
CA SER A 72 -10.70 8.19 -5.64
C SER A 72 -12.13 8.12 -5.09
N PRO A 73 -12.51 8.98 -4.13
CA PRO A 73 -11.73 10.10 -3.56
C PRO A 73 -10.75 9.69 -2.45
N THR A 74 -10.84 8.44 -1.96
CA THR A 74 -10.06 7.96 -0.79
C THR A 74 -8.56 8.21 -0.92
N TYR A 75 -7.98 7.92 -2.10
CA TYR A 75 -6.56 8.18 -2.33
C TYR A 75 -6.20 9.67 -2.24
N ASP A 76 -7.08 10.53 -2.77
CA ASP A 76 -6.85 11.96 -2.89
C ASP A 76 -6.92 12.64 -1.51
N GLU A 77 -7.80 12.15 -0.65
CA GLU A 77 -7.94 12.57 0.75
C GLU A 77 -6.74 12.13 1.61
N LEU A 78 -6.25 10.90 1.40
CA LEU A 78 -5.12 10.36 2.17
C LEU A 78 -3.78 10.95 1.74
N PHE A 79 -3.60 11.22 0.44
CA PHE A 79 -2.33 11.64 -0.14
C PHE A 79 -2.47 12.92 -0.98
N PRO A 80 -3.00 14.03 -0.44
CA PRO A 80 -3.31 15.23 -1.21
C PRO A 80 -2.07 15.86 -1.85
N LYS A 81 -0.91 15.74 -1.19
CA LYS A 81 0.38 16.24 -1.73
C LYS A 81 0.84 15.44 -2.95
N HIS A 82 0.55 14.14 -3.01
CA HIS A 82 0.90 13.31 -4.16
C HIS A 82 0.03 13.67 -5.36
N VAL A 83 -1.26 13.88 -5.14
CA VAL A 83 -2.20 14.33 -6.19
C VAL A 83 -1.77 15.68 -6.74
N LEU A 84 -1.51 16.67 -5.86
CA LEU A 84 -1.07 18.00 -6.28
C LEU A 84 0.26 17.97 -7.05
N ALA A 85 1.21 17.12 -6.66
CA ALA A 85 2.48 16.98 -7.36
C ALA A 85 2.26 16.38 -8.77
N TYR A 86 1.41 15.36 -8.89
CA TYR A 86 1.03 14.76 -10.16
C TYR A 86 0.35 15.78 -11.08
N GLU A 87 -0.66 16.49 -10.57
CA GLU A 87 -1.36 17.54 -11.34
C GLU A 87 -0.41 18.63 -11.84
N ARG A 88 0.58 19.03 -11.03
CA ARG A 88 1.60 20.02 -11.44
C ARG A 88 2.55 19.50 -12.51
N GLN A 89 2.89 18.21 -12.48
CA GLN A 89 3.77 17.59 -13.47
C GLN A 89 3.12 17.56 -14.87
N PHE A 90 1.79 17.42 -14.91
CA PHE A 90 1.02 17.33 -16.16
C PHE A 90 0.21 18.59 -16.47
N ALA A 91 0.34 19.65 -15.65
CA ALA A 91 -0.27 20.93 -15.94
C ALA A 91 0.36 21.50 -17.23
N PRO A 92 -0.45 21.96 -18.20
CA PRO A 92 0.09 22.57 -19.41
C PRO A 92 0.93 23.77 -19.02
N SER A 93 2.17 23.82 -19.50
CA SER A 93 3.03 24.99 -19.36
C SER A 93 2.28 26.19 -19.95
N THR A 94 1.92 27.14 -19.11
CA THR A 94 1.36 28.42 -19.53
C THR A 94 2.50 29.18 -20.19
N THR A 95 2.76 28.91 -21.47
CA THR A 95 3.65 29.72 -22.29
C THR A 95 2.95 31.06 -22.45
N GLY A 96 3.34 32.02 -21.59
CA GLY A 96 2.91 33.40 -21.67
C GLY A 96 3.20 33.95 -23.06
N SER A 97 2.19 34.61 -23.62
CA SER A 97 2.26 35.42 -24.84
C SER A 97 3.10 36.68 -24.63
#